data_AF-A0A1V4E7C1-F1
#
_entry.id   AF-A0A1V4E7C1-F1
#
_cell.length_a   1.000
_cell.length_b   1.000
_cell.length_c   1.000
_cell.angle_alpha   90.00
_cell.angle_beta   90.00
_cell.angle_gamma   90.00
#
_symmetry.space_group_name_H-M   'P 1'
#
loop_
_entity.id
_entity.type
_entity.pdbx_description
1 polymer ?
#
loop_
_entity_poly.entity_id
_entity_poly.type
_entity_poly.pdbx_seq_one_letter_code
_entity_poly.pdbx_strand_id
1 'polypeptide(L)'
;MELVLTREHPAYRPPAPGEQNCYARGSIDFPDVRSLTWTDQGTPPAVDASGETDYGGIDALFGDGSVFHIEGDWGSIDVVSGAPRIVWS
;
A
#
# COMPACT_ATOMS: atom_id res chain seq x y z
N MET A 1 -3.02 5.36 -2.49
CA MET A 1 -2.33 5.30 -1.18
C MET A 1 -1.23 6.35 -1.16
N GLU A 2 -0.71 6.66 0.03
CA GLU A 2 0.47 7.50 0.20
C GLU A 2 1.67 6.62 0.57
N LEU A 3 2.74 6.72 -0.20
CA LEU A 3 3.97 5.97 -0.01
C LEU A 3 4.99 6.84 0.72
N VAL A 4 5.69 6.26 1.68
CA VAL A 4 6.81 6.91 2.36
C VAL A 4 8.05 6.85 1.48
N LEU A 5 8.56 8.00 1.07
CA LEU A 5 9.84 8.11 0.38
C LEU A 5 10.97 8.13 1.41
N THR A 6 11.96 7.25 1.22
CA THR A 6 13.21 7.27 2.00
C THR A 6 14.20 8.27 1.42
N ARG A 7 15.26 8.60 2.16
CA ARG A 7 16.25 9.63 1.78
C ARG A 7 16.98 9.32 0.47
N GLU A 8 17.08 8.05 0.11
CA GLU A 8 17.72 7.57 -1.10
C GLU A 8 16.83 7.77 -2.35
N HIS A 9 15.54 8.03 -2.17
CA HIS A 9 14.62 8.23 -3.28
C HIS A 9 14.91 9.57 -3.99
N PRO A 10 15.02 9.63 -5.33
CA PRO A 10 15.35 10.86 -6.05
C PRO A 10 14.38 12.02 -5.84
N ALA A 11 13.11 11.72 -5.57
CA ALA A 11 12.07 12.72 -5.28
C ALA A 11 11.93 13.04 -3.79
N TYR A 12 12.82 12.52 -2.92
CA TYR A 12 12.76 12.79 -1.50
C TYR A 12 12.96 14.27 -1.20
N ARG A 13 12.15 14.77 -0.26
CA ARG A 13 12.30 16.08 0.38
C ARG A 13 12.03 15.93 1.87
N PRO A 14 12.48 16.86 2.72
CA PRO A 14 12.06 16.87 4.12
C PRO A 14 10.52 16.87 4.23
N PRO A 15 9.93 16.18 5.24
CA PRO A 15 8.49 16.19 5.48
C PRO A 15 7.92 17.61 5.55
N ALA A 16 6.68 17.81 5.08
CA ALA A 16 6.04 19.12 5.23
C ALA A 16 5.76 19.43 6.72
N PRO A 17 5.56 20.70 7.11
CA PRO A 17 5.17 21.03 8.48
C PRO A 17 3.91 20.26 8.91
N GLY A 18 4.03 19.48 9.98
CA GLY A 18 2.93 18.63 10.49
C GLY A 18 2.95 17.18 9.98
N GLU A 19 3.78 16.85 8.99
CA GLU A 19 3.95 15.48 8.51
C GLU A 19 5.10 14.76 9.19
N GLN A 20 4.94 13.46 9.41
CA GLN A 20 6.00 12.61 9.99
C GLN A 20 7.03 12.16 8.94
N ASN A 21 6.59 11.96 7.69
CA ASN A 21 7.40 11.42 6.60
C ASN A 21 7.25 12.24 5.31
N CYS A 22 8.11 11.96 4.33
CA CYS A 22 7.96 12.49 2.98
C CYS A 22 7.00 11.58 2.21
N TYR A 23 5.75 12.00 2.03
CA TYR A 23 4.73 11.23 1.33
C TYR A 23 4.68 11.54 -0.17
N ALA A 24 4.38 10.51 -0.97
CA ALA A 24 4.05 10.64 -2.38
C ALA A 24 2.88 9.73 -2.75
N ARG A 25 1.96 10.22 -3.58
CA ARG A 25 0.83 9.42 -4.06
C ARG A 25 1.27 8.40 -5.10
N GLY A 26 0.77 7.19 -4.95
CA GLY A 26 0.95 6.13 -5.93
C GLY A 26 0.06 4.92 -5.65
N SER A 27 0.25 3.89 -6.45
CA SER A 27 -0.33 2.56 -6.28
C SER A 27 0.73 1.48 -6.43
N ILE A 28 0.49 0.33 -5.78
CA ILE A 28 1.24 -0.90 -6.03
C ILE A 28 0.42 -1.71 -7.02
N ASP A 29 0.94 -1.87 -8.23
CA ASP A 29 0.30 -2.66 -9.28
C ASP A 29 0.84 -4.09 -9.27
N PHE A 30 -0.06 -5.06 -9.18
CA PHE A 30 0.22 -6.49 -9.30
C PHE A 30 -0.23 -6.94 -10.70
N PRO A 31 0.67 -7.01 -11.70
CA PRO A 31 0.30 -7.34 -13.06
C PRO A 31 -0.04 -8.83 -13.22
N ASP A 32 -0.83 -9.16 -14.24
CA ASP A 32 -1.10 -10.55 -14.63
C ASP A 32 -1.57 -11.43 -13.45
N VAL A 33 -2.52 -10.90 -12.65
CA VAL A 33 -3.12 -11.62 -11.53
C VAL A 33 -3.77 -12.91 -12.03
N ARG A 34 -3.30 -14.04 -11.50
CA ARG A 34 -3.77 -15.40 -11.80
C ARG A 34 -4.68 -15.94 -10.71
N SER A 35 -4.49 -15.49 -9.47
CA SER A 35 -5.32 -15.86 -8.32
C SER A 35 -5.28 -14.73 -7.30
N LEU A 36 -6.39 -14.51 -6.62
CA LEU A 36 -6.49 -13.59 -5.50
C LEU A 36 -7.41 -14.21 -4.45
N THR A 37 -6.91 -14.32 -3.23
CA THR A 37 -7.68 -14.73 -2.05
C THR A 37 -7.61 -13.61 -1.04
N TRP A 38 -8.77 -13.15 -0.57
CA TRP A 38 -8.86 -12.14 0.48
C TRP A 38 -9.60 -12.72 1.68
N THR A 39 -8.87 -12.93 2.77
CA THR A 39 -9.39 -13.48 4.02
C THR A 39 -9.41 -12.43 5.12
N ASP A 40 -10.17 -12.72 6.17
CA ASP A 40 -10.19 -11.94 7.40
C ASP A 40 -10.38 -10.44 7.15
N GLN A 41 -11.40 -10.08 6.35
CA GLN A 41 -11.61 -8.75 5.74
C GLN A 41 -11.82 -7.56 6.72
N GLY A 42 -11.37 -7.70 7.96
CA GLY A 42 -11.00 -6.59 8.82
C GLY A 42 -12.16 -5.71 9.24
N THR A 43 -11.80 -4.52 9.69
CA THR A 43 -12.75 -3.47 10.03
C THR A 43 -13.15 -2.67 8.79
N PRO A 44 -14.41 -2.20 8.71
CA PRO A 44 -14.80 -1.24 7.70
C PRO A 44 -13.88 0.00 7.72
N PRO A 45 -13.61 0.61 6.56
CA PRO A 45 -12.75 1.78 6.49
C PRO A 45 -13.31 2.94 7.32
N ALA A 46 -12.41 3.74 7.89
CA ALA A 46 -12.75 4.97 8.58
C ALA A 46 -13.11 6.08 7.56
N VAL A 47 -13.87 7.06 8.02
CA VAL A 47 -14.07 8.31 7.29
C VAL A 47 -13.38 9.40 8.09
N ASP A 48 -12.40 10.05 7.47
CA ASP A 48 -11.64 11.10 8.14
C ASP A 48 -12.42 12.42 8.22
N ALA A 49 -11.82 13.44 8.85
CA ALA A 49 -12.44 14.75 8.98
C ALA A 49 -12.65 15.49 7.64
N SER A 50 -12.01 15.04 6.55
CA SER A 50 -12.17 15.57 5.21
C SER A 50 -13.26 14.85 4.40
N GLY A 51 -13.77 13.72 4.92
CA GLY A 51 -14.71 12.85 4.24
C GLY A 51 -14.05 11.79 3.35
N GLU A 52 -12.72 11.69 3.39
CA GLU A 52 -11.96 10.67 2.65
C GLU A 52 -12.08 9.32 3.38
N THR A 53 -12.23 8.26 2.58
CA THR A 53 -12.29 6.89 3.09
C THR A 53 -10.87 6.40 3.32
N ASP A 54 -10.54 6.14 4.58
CA ASP A 54 -9.24 5.62 5.01
C ASP A 54 -9.36 4.14 5.34
N TYR A 55 -8.60 3.31 4.63
CA TYR A 55 -8.55 1.87 4.87
C TYR A 55 -7.48 1.50 5.90
N GLY A 56 -6.58 2.41 6.27
CA GLY A 56 -5.44 2.15 7.15
C GLY A 56 -4.12 1.98 6.38
N GLY A 57 -3.13 1.41 7.06
CA GLY A 57 -1.78 1.15 6.53
C GLY A 57 -1.57 -0.29 6.05
N ILE A 58 -0.52 -0.49 5.25
CA ILE A 58 0.02 -1.84 4.99
C ILE A 58 0.95 -2.18 6.15
N ASP A 59 0.63 -3.23 6.88
CA ASP A 59 1.45 -3.71 8.01
C ASP A 59 2.53 -4.68 7.55
N ALA A 60 2.20 -5.52 6.56
CA ALA A 60 3.14 -6.46 5.96
C ALA A 60 2.96 -6.56 4.45
N LEU A 61 4.09 -6.60 3.73
CA LEU A 61 4.15 -6.96 2.32
C LEU A 61 5.41 -7.77 2.08
N PHE A 62 5.25 -9.01 1.62
CA PHE A 62 6.36 -9.89 1.26
C PHE A 62 5.94 -10.84 0.14
N GLY A 63 6.91 -11.48 -0.50
CA GLY A 63 6.61 -12.44 -1.56
C GLY A 63 7.74 -13.40 -1.83
N ASP A 64 7.38 -14.54 -2.42
CA ASP A 64 8.28 -15.56 -2.93
C ASP A 64 7.87 -15.93 -4.36
N GLY A 65 8.77 -15.70 -5.31
CA GLY A 65 8.52 -15.89 -6.74
C GLY A 65 7.33 -15.07 -7.24
N SER A 66 6.22 -15.75 -7.53
CA SER A 66 4.99 -15.13 -8.06
C SER A 66 3.86 -15.05 -7.03
N VAL A 67 4.13 -15.38 -5.77
CA VAL A 67 3.14 -15.34 -4.68
C VAL A 67 3.48 -14.18 -3.76
N PHE A 68 2.53 -13.28 -3.55
CA PHE A 68 2.67 -12.10 -2.71
C PHE A 68 1.59 -12.10 -1.64
N HIS A 69 2.00 -11.73 -0.43
CA HIS A 69 1.14 -11.56 0.71
C HIS A 69 1.12 -10.08 1.09
N ILE A 70 -0.07 -9.55 1.37
CA ILE A 70 -0.28 -8.17 1.82
C ILE A 70 -1.28 -8.19 2.97
N GLU A 71 -0.95 -7.50 4.06
CA GLU A 71 -1.77 -7.42 5.27
C GLU A 71 -1.91 -5.98 5.73
N GLY A 72 -3.08 -5.64 6.27
CA GLY A 72 -3.38 -4.39 6.97
C GLY A 72 -4.70 -4.49 7.72
N ASP A 73 -5.25 -3.36 8.15
CA ASP A 73 -6.54 -3.29 8.87
C ASP A 73 -7.73 -3.86 8.08
N TRP A 74 -7.59 -3.98 6.76
CA TRP A 74 -8.56 -4.57 5.83
C TRP A 74 -8.42 -6.09 5.67
N GLY A 75 -7.56 -6.74 6.45
CA GLY A 75 -7.31 -8.18 6.38
C GLY A 75 -6.13 -8.57 5.51
N SER A 76 -6.13 -9.83 5.09
CA SER A 76 -5.00 -10.45 4.38
C SER A 76 -5.35 -10.79 2.95
N ILE A 77 -4.47 -10.39 2.02
CA ILE A 77 -4.60 -10.67 0.59
C ILE A 77 -3.40 -11.50 0.15
N ASP A 78 -3.67 -12.70 -0.32
CA ASP A 78 -2.71 -13.53 -1.07
C ASP A 78 -3.00 -13.39 -2.55
N VAL A 79 -2.00 -12.96 -3.33
CA VAL A 79 -2.11 -12.76 -4.76
C VAL A 79 -1.01 -13.51 -5.51
N VAL A 80 -1.40 -14.20 -6.59
CA VAL A 80 -0.47 -14.80 -7.54
C VAL A 80 -0.40 -13.90 -8.77
N SER A 81 0.76 -13.30 -9.03
CA SER A 81 0.91 -12.28 -10.07
C SER A 81 2.32 -12.26 -10.69
N GLY A 82 2.55 -11.38 -11.66
CA GLY A 82 3.90 -10.92 -12.01
C GLY A 82 4.49 -10.02 -10.91
N ALA A 83 5.75 -9.63 -11.07
CA ALA A 83 6.46 -8.80 -10.09
C ALA A 83 5.72 -7.45 -9.89
N PRO A 84 5.42 -7.05 -8.63
CA PRO A 84 4.71 -5.81 -8.35
C PRO A 84 5.57 -4.60 -8.70
N ARG A 85 4.91 -3.52 -9.10
CA ARG A 85 5.56 -2.24 -9.41
C ARG A 85 4.82 -1.08 -8.79
N ILE A 86 5.56 -0.05 -8.43
CA ILE A 86 4.96 1.23 -8.05
C ILE A 86 4.56 2.00 -9.32
N VAL A 87 3.34 2.50 -9.33
CA VAL A 87 2.84 3.45 -10.34
C VAL A 87 2.57 4.78 -9.64
N TRP A 88 3.33 5.81 -10.01
CA TRP A 88 3.21 7.15 -9.43
C TRP A 88 2.04 7.92 -10.07
N SER A 89 1.36 8.77 -9.28
CA SER A 89 0.25 9.63 -9.73
C SER A 89 0.70 11.06 -10.02
#